data_AF-E2BMQ3-F1
#
_entry.id   AF-E2BMQ3-F1
#
_cell.length_a   1.000
_cell.length_b   1.000
_cell.length_c   1.000
_cell.angle_alpha   90.00
_cell.angle_beta   90.00
_cell.angle_gamma   90.00
#
_symmetry.space_group_name_H-M   'P 1'
#
loop_
_entity.id
_entity.type
_entity.pdbx_description
1 polymer ?
#
loop_
_entity_poly.entity_id
_entity_poly.type
_entity_poly.pdbx_seq_one_letter_code
_entity_poly.pdbx_strand_id
1 'polypeptide(L)'
;FKWSHAAILLLVEKYRLQENNIISGKMSQKKMWNNIASALSIKGYNVAGLQCLSKFHEIKRTYKSIKDHNAKSGNNLRTWPYMEVME
;
A
#
# COMPACT_ATOMS: atom_id res chain seq x y z
N PHE A 1 2.25 -11.38 10.83
CA PHE A 1 2.25 -9.97 11.31
C PHE A 1 0.84 -9.40 11.17
N LYS A 2 0.30 -8.79 12.23
CA LYS A 2 -1.01 -8.13 12.18
C LYS A 2 -0.81 -6.65 11.82
N TRP A 3 -1.37 -6.22 10.70
CA TRP A 3 -1.23 -4.85 10.21
C TRP A 3 -2.17 -3.92 10.99
N SER A 4 -1.60 -3.04 11.82
CA SER A 4 -2.34 -1.94 12.43
C SER A 4 -2.67 -0.86 11.41
N HIS A 5 -3.63 0.00 11.72
CA HIS A 5 -3.96 1.16 10.88
C HIS A 5 -2.74 2.04 10.60
N ALA A 6 -1.97 2.37 11.65
CA ALA A 6 -0.75 3.16 11.52
C ALA A 6 0.32 2.48 10.64
N ALA A 7 0.48 1.15 10.73
CA ALA A 7 1.41 0.42 9.87
C ALA A 7 0.99 0.43 8.40
N ILE A 8 -0.32 0.37 8.12
CA ILE A 8 -0.86 0.47 6.75
C ILE A 8 -0.63 1.87 6.18
N LEU A 9 -0.93 2.92 6.94
CA LEU A 9 -0.68 4.30 6.51
C LEU A 9 0.80 4.52 6.19
N LEU A 10 1.70 4.07 7.08
CA LEU A 10 3.13 4.18 6.85
C LEU A 10 3.59 3.38 5.61
N LEU A 11 3.05 2.19 5.38
CA LEU A 11 3.34 1.39 4.19
C LEU A 11 2.96 2.14 2.90
N VAL A 12 1.75 2.71 2.86
CA VAL A 12 1.24 3.44 1.70
C VAL A 12 2.04 4.73 1.47
N GLU A 13 2.32 5.49 2.53
CA GLU A 13 3.15 6.69 2.48
C GLU A 13 4.54 6.39 1.87
N LYS A 14 5.24 5.38 2.40
CA LYS A 14 6.59 5.04 1.92
C LYS A 14 6.59 4.52 0.49
N TYR A 15 5.53 3.82 0.06
CA TYR A 15 5.37 3.42 -1.33
C TYR A 15 5.25 4.64 -2.26
N ARG A 16 4.37 5.59 -1.95
CA ARG A 16 4.15 6.81 -2.76
C ARG A 16 5.44 7.63 -2.94
N LEU A 17 6.27 7.70 -1.90
CA LEU A 17 7.58 8.38 -1.96
C LEU A 17 8.61 7.67 -2.87
N GLN A 18 8.43 6.37 -3.13
CA GLN A 18 9.42 5.56 -3.83
C GLN A 18 8.96 5.04 -5.19
N GLU A 19 7.67 5.10 -5.53
CA GLU A 19 7.12 4.52 -6.76
C GLU A 19 7.76 5.10 -8.03
N ASN A 20 8.05 6.40 -8.04
CA ASN A 20 8.72 7.07 -9.15
C ASN A 20 10.13 6.50 -9.43
N ASN A 21 10.80 5.97 -8.41
CA ASN A 21 12.11 5.33 -8.58
C ASN A 21 12.02 3.98 -9.28
N ILE A 22 10.90 3.28 -9.14
CA ILE A 22 10.62 2.06 -9.90
C ILE A 22 10.27 2.40 -11.34
N ILE A 23 9.37 3.36 -11.55
CA ILE A 23 8.89 3.77 -12.89
C ILE A 23 10.05 4.32 -13.73
N SER A 24 10.95 5.10 -13.13
CA SER A 24 12.14 5.64 -13.80
C SER A 24 13.29 4.62 -13.94
N GLY A 25 13.14 3.39 -13.46
CA GLY A 25 14.17 2.36 -13.52
C GLY A 25 15.37 2.57 -12.58
N LYS A 26 15.35 3.64 -11.75
CA LYS A 26 16.41 3.96 -10.78
C LYS A 26 16.55 2.93 -9.65
N MET A 27 15.51 2.14 -9.39
CA MET A 27 15.46 1.18 -8.30
C MET A 27 14.71 -0.09 -8.70
N SER A 28 15.19 -1.25 -8.25
CA SER A 28 14.45 -2.51 -8.41
C SER A 28 13.33 -2.64 -7.39
N GLN A 29 12.26 -3.37 -7.75
CA GLN A 29 11.14 -3.61 -6.83
C GLN A 29 11.59 -4.26 -5.52
N LYS A 30 12.47 -5.27 -5.61
CA LYS A 30 13.02 -5.95 -4.42
C LYS A 30 13.69 -4.96 -3.47
N LYS A 31 14.50 -4.03 -4.00
CA LYS A 31 15.20 -3.03 -3.19
C LYS A 31 14.21 -2.05 -2.54
N MET A 32 13.21 -1.58 -3.28
CA MET A 32 12.16 -0.72 -2.73
C MET A 32 11.44 -1.39 -1.57
N TRP A 33 10.94 -2.62 -1.75
CA TRP A 33 10.20 -3.31 -0.69
C TRP A 33 11.05 -3.57 0.56
N ASN A 34 12.34 -3.86 0.40
CA ASN A 34 13.25 -4.00 1.52
C ASN A 34 13.51 -2.65 2.23
N ASN A 35 13.59 -1.55 1.50
CA ASN A 35 13.72 -0.21 2.09
C ASN A 35 12.47 0.15 2.90
N ILE A 36 11.28 -0.12 2.35
CA ILE A 36 10.02 0.09 3.05
C ILE A 36 9.94 -0.76 4.32
N ALA A 37 10.26 -2.05 4.22
CA ALA A 37 10.31 -2.95 5.38
C ALA A 37 11.28 -2.45 6.47
N SER A 38 12.45 -1.93 6.07
CA SER A 38 13.42 -1.34 7.00
C SER A 38 12.84 -0.10 7.69
N ALA A 39 12.16 0.79 6.96
CA ALA A 39 11.51 1.96 7.53
C ALA A 39 10.38 1.59 8.51
N LEU A 40 9.64 0.53 8.23
CA LEU A 40 8.63 -0.02 9.15
C LEU A 40 9.27 -0.63 10.40
N SER A 41 10.36 -1.37 10.24
CA SER A 41 11.11 -1.99 11.35
C SER A 41 11.65 -0.94 12.33
N ILE A 42 12.16 0.19 11.84
CA ILE A 42 12.59 1.34 12.67
C ILE A 42 11.44 1.86 13.55
N LYS A 43 10.19 1.74 13.11
CA LYS A 43 8.99 2.13 13.86
C LYS A 43 8.44 1.00 14.76
N GLY A 44 9.18 -0.10 14.89
CA GLY A 44 8.79 -1.27 15.70
C GLY A 44 7.95 -2.30 14.95
N TYR A 45 7.73 -2.14 13.64
CA TYR A 45 6.97 -3.08 12.83
C TYR A 45 7.91 -4.10 12.16
N ASN A 46 8.10 -5.24 12.81
CA ASN A 46 8.96 -6.32 12.29
C ASN A 46 8.29 -7.03 11.10
N VAL A 47 8.54 -6.53 9.89
CA VAL A 47 8.06 -7.08 8.62
C VAL A 47 9.20 -7.21 7.60
N ALA A 48 9.07 -8.18 6.70
CA ALA A 48 9.96 -8.36 5.56
C ALA A 48 9.41 -7.68 4.29
N GLY A 49 10.28 -7.39 3.31
CA GLY A 49 9.89 -6.74 2.06
C GLY A 49 8.79 -7.49 1.30
N LEU A 50 8.83 -8.83 1.28
CA LEU A 50 7.76 -9.63 0.68
C LEU A 50 6.41 -9.45 1.39
N GLN A 51 6.40 -9.27 2.72
CA GLN A 51 5.17 -9.02 3.47
C GLN A 51 4.60 -7.63 3.14
N CYS A 52 5.46 -6.61 2.98
CA CYS A 52 5.06 -5.28 2.52
C CYS A 52 4.43 -5.34 1.12
N LEU A 53 5.08 -6.04 0.18
CA LEU A 53 4.58 -6.25 -1.18
C LEU A 53 3.20 -6.91 -1.17
N SER A 54 3.08 -8.07 -0.51
CA SER A 54 1.81 -8.82 -0.44
C SER A 54 0.70 -7.96 0.16
N LYS A 55 0.98 -7.22 1.25
CA LYS A 55 -0.02 -6.37 1.87
C LYS A 55 -0.41 -5.20 0.97
N PHE A 56 0.54 -4.56 0.31
CA PHE A 56 0.25 -3.45 -0.58
C PHE A 56 -0.60 -3.89 -1.78
N HIS A 57 -0.33 -5.08 -2.34
CA HIS A 57 -1.18 -5.66 -3.40
C HIS A 57 -2.60 -5.94 -2.93
N GLU A 58 -2.79 -6.43 -1.71
CA GLU A 58 -4.11 -6.62 -1.11
C GLU A 58 -4.88 -5.29 -0.96
N ILE A 59 -4.20 -4.25 -0.49
CA ILE A 59 -4.76 -2.89 -0.37
C ILE A 59 -5.17 -2.37 -1.76
N LYS A 60 -4.29 -2.47 -2.77
CA LYS A 60 -4.61 -2.07 -4.16
C LYS A 60 -5.81 -2.81 -4.74
N ARG A 61 -5.93 -4.12 -4.51
CA ARG A 61 -7.09 -4.90 -4.97
C ARG A 61 -8.38 -4.44 -4.31
N THR A 62 -8.35 -4.21 -3.00
CA THR A 62 -9.53 -3.74 -2.23
C THR A 62 -9.97 -2.36 -2.73
N TYR A 63 -9.03 -1.43 -2.88
CA TYR A 63 -9.28 -0.10 -3.43
C TYR A 63 -9.94 -0.17 -4.82
N LYS A 64 -9.36 -0.95 -5.74
CA LYS A 64 -9.91 -1.14 -7.09
C LYS A 64 -11.32 -1.72 -7.05
N SER A 65 -11.54 -2.76 -6.23
CA SER A 65 -12.88 -3.37 -6.11
C SER A 65 -13.94 -2.39 -5.63
N ILE A 66 -13.59 -1.48 -4.71
CA ILE A 66 -14.50 -0.45 -4.22
C ILE A 66 -14.75 0.63 -5.29
N LYS A 67 -13.71 1.10 -5.98
CA LYS A 67 -13.84 2.02 -7.12
C LYS A 67 -14.74 1.45 -8.21
N ASP A 68 -14.49 0.21 -8.62
CA ASP A 68 -15.25 -0.47 -9.67
C ASP A 68 -16.71 -0.70 -9.24
N HIS A 69 -16.96 -0.94 -7.95
CA HIS A 69 -18.34 -1.03 -7.41
C HIS A 69 -19.05 0.33 -7.48
N ASN A 70 -18.39 1.40 -7.00
CA ASN A 70 -18.97 2.73 -6.92
C ASN A 70 -19.16 3.40 -8.29
N ALA A 71 -18.42 2.96 -9.31
CA ALA A 71 -18.56 3.46 -10.68
C ALA A 71 -19.80 2.90 -11.42
N LYS A 72 -20.47 1.87 -10.88
CA LYS A 72 -21.65 1.26 -11.52
C LYS A 72 -22.93 1.96 -11.08
N SER A 73 -23.74 2.39 -12.05
CA SER A 73 -25.05 3.00 -11.79
C SER A 73 -25.98 2.05 -11.03
N GLY A 74 -26.75 2.59 -10.09
CA GLY A 74 -27.66 1.82 -9.23
C GLY A 74 -27.03 1.16 -8.00
N ASN A 75 -25.69 1.19 -7.87
CA ASN A 75 -25.03 0.70 -6.67
C ASN A 75 -25.05 1.73 -5.53
N ASN A 76 -25.12 1.25 -4.29
CA ASN A 76 -24.86 2.08 -3.12
C ASN A 76 -23.36 2.40 -2.98
N LEU A 77 -23.04 3.57 -2.44
CA LEU A 77 -21.65 3.95 -2.20
C LEU A 77 -21.02 3.08 -1.10
N ARG A 78 -19.86 2.51 -1.41
CA ARG A 78 -18.98 1.85 -0.44
C ARG A 78 -17.85 2.79 -0.04
N THR A 79 -17.60 2.90 1.26
CA THR A 79 -16.50 3.68 1.82
C THR A 79 -15.47 2.75 2.46
N TRP A 80 -14.22 3.22 2.53
CA TRP A 80 -13.13 2.49 3.18
C TRP A 80 -12.12 3.49 3.76
N PRO A 81 -11.58 3.26 4.97
CA PRO A 81 -10.71 4.23 5.64
C PRO A 81 -9.43 4.59 4.89
N TYR A 82 -9.06 3.83 3.85
CA TYR A 82 -7.87 4.08 3.06
C TYR A 82 -8.18 4.55 1.63
N MET A 83 -9.42 4.97 1.33
CA MET A 83 -9.76 5.48 0.00
C MET A 83 -8.91 6.69 -0.38
N GLU A 84 -8.85 7.70 0.49
CA GLU A 84 -8.15 8.96 0.20
C GLU A 84 -6.63 8.78 0.05
N VAL A 85 -6.02 7.92 0.88
CA VAL A 85 -4.57 7.69 0.80
C VAL A 85 -4.17 6.81 -0.39
N MET A 86 -5.13 6.13 -1.01
CA MET A 86 -4.94 5.27 -2.20
C MET A 86 -5.32 5.95 -3.52
N GLU A 87 -5.95 7.13 -3.48
CA GLU A 87 -6.09 8.03 -4.62
C GLU A 87 -4.73 8.64 -5.01
#